data_AF-A0A448HFQ5-F1
#
_entry.id   AF-A0A448HFQ5-F1
#
_cell.length_a   1.000
_cell.length_b   1.000
_cell.length_c   1.000
_cell.angle_alpha   90.00
_cell.angle_beta   90.00
_cell.angle_gamma   90.00
#
_symmetry.space_group_name_H-M   'P 1'
#
loop_
_entity.id
_entity.type
_entity.pdbx_description
1 polymer ?
#
loop_
_entity_poly.entity_id
_entity_poly.type
_entity_poly.pdbx_seq_one_letter_code
_entity_poly.pdbx_strand_id
1 'polypeptide(L)'
;MHCLALVGAVDPALLELTALSFHGEGVLVLSASLRPEEGLHGTIRLSAAQDVGEPAEAVDVERTTSCWTCSLREVLVAVAEDRAEAEPDGATVVLLPPGIELVHLVPGLARDLEEVSGAALAGVAHVIDVDAAAADLLDHRLLAEVHGSLADDGRCTGEVHAVALGYADLVVALGNDPVGRDLIEHLRPHDTLLLPGLETPVLHELLAVVHDPVLALSRVHPATTQAWGGPHDSGVRTLDLFSQMPFHPARLRELVADLAGRGLLARGCFWLPSRPGRVCAWEVAGGVVSVGDAGPWSEVPRPGRHRLPPEEAGERALVAHDGTSGAGGESVDWCQPHCHLVVTGIADEETCARVREAFGEILLRPEEMVEALAWAGAPDGLEDWFGQD
;
A
#
# COMPACT_ATOMS: atom_id res chain seq x y z
N MET A 1 -12.08 -18.71 -20.14
CA MET A 1 -11.90 -17.24 -19.89
C MET A 1 -10.43 -17.02 -19.63
N HIS A 2 -9.80 -16.08 -20.34
CA HIS A 2 -8.37 -15.83 -20.23
C HIS A 2 -8.08 -15.06 -18.94
N CYS A 3 -7.11 -15.54 -18.17
CA CYS A 3 -6.75 -14.94 -16.88
C CYS A 3 -5.54 -14.03 -17.04
N LEU A 4 -5.66 -12.77 -16.65
CA LEU A 4 -4.54 -11.84 -16.51
C LEU A 4 -4.16 -11.77 -15.03
N ALA A 5 -2.91 -12.07 -14.70
CA ALA A 5 -2.37 -11.91 -13.35
C ALA A 5 -1.24 -10.88 -13.33
N LEU A 6 -1.06 -10.18 -12.21
CA LEU A 6 -0.07 -9.12 -12.08
C LEU A 6 0.92 -9.42 -10.97
N VAL A 7 2.19 -9.10 -11.20
CA VAL A 7 3.25 -9.18 -10.20
C VAL A 7 3.98 -7.85 -10.13
N GLY A 8 3.94 -7.21 -8.98
CA GLY A 8 4.72 -6.01 -8.67
C GLY A 8 5.95 -6.34 -7.80
N ALA A 9 6.98 -5.51 -7.93
CA ALA A 9 8.11 -5.46 -7.00
C ALA A 9 8.73 -4.06 -7.04
N VAL A 10 9.57 -3.76 -6.06
CA VAL A 10 10.45 -2.58 -6.09
C VAL A 10 11.77 -2.91 -6.77
N ASP A 11 12.37 -4.07 -6.48
CA ASP A 11 13.62 -4.52 -7.09
C ASP A 11 13.35 -5.28 -8.42
N PRO A 12 13.89 -4.82 -9.57
CA PRO A 12 13.80 -5.54 -10.84
C PRO A 12 14.33 -6.97 -10.79
N ALA A 13 15.36 -7.25 -9.99
CA ALA A 13 15.94 -8.59 -9.89
C ALA A 13 14.93 -9.61 -9.33
N LEU A 14 14.03 -9.18 -8.44
CA LEU A 14 12.95 -10.02 -7.94
C LEU A 14 11.92 -10.36 -9.03
N LEU A 15 11.65 -9.43 -9.94
CA LEU A 15 10.79 -9.69 -11.11
C LEU A 15 11.45 -10.68 -12.06
N GLU A 16 12.74 -10.54 -12.34
CA GLU A 16 13.49 -11.48 -13.17
C GLU A 16 13.50 -12.90 -12.56
N LEU A 17 13.75 -13.02 -11.25
CA LEU A 17 13.66 -14.30 -10.53
C LEU A 17 12.26 -14.90 -10.60
N THR A 18 11.22 -14.06 -10.49
CA THR A 18 9.83 -14.51 -10.58
C THR A 18 9.50 -15.01 -11.99
N ALA A 19 9.92 -14.30 -13.05
CA ALA A 19 9.81 -14.79 -14.43
C ALA A 19 10.47 -16.15 -14.61
N LEU A 20 11.67 -16.35 -14.05
CA LEU A 20 12.37 -17.64 -14.11
C LEU A 20 11.61 -18.75 -13.38
N SER A 21 10.93 -18.44 -12.27
CA SER A 21 10.15 -19.44 -11.54
C SER A 21 8.94 -19.96 -12.31
N PHE A 22 8.36 -19.16 -13.20
CA PHE A 22 7.23 -19.56 -14.05
C PHE A 22 7.64 -20.28 -15.34
N HIS A 23 8.95 -20.43 -15.56
CA HIS A 23 9.47 -21.09 -16.75
C HIS A 23 8.99 -22.54 -16.84
N GLY A 24 8.48 -22.91 -18.02
CA GLY A 24 8.00 -24.28 -18.27
C GLY A 24 6.61 -24.60 -17.69
N GLU A 25 5.94 -23.65 -17.03
CA GLU A 25 4.58 -23.85 -16.50
C GLU A 25 3.47 -23.64 -17.56
N GLY A 26 3.83 -23.33 -18.80
CA GLY A 26 2.87 -23.17 -19.90
C GLY A 26 2.06 -21.88 -19.85
N VAL A 27 2.53 -20.87 -19.11
CA VAL A 27 1.93 -19.53 -19.05
C VAL A 27 2.75 -18.53 -19.85
N LEU A 28 2.10 -17.56 -20.50
CA LEU A 28 2.81 -16.43 -21.09
C LEU A 28 3.21 -15.45 -19.99
N VAL A 29 4.49 -15.15 -19.86
CA VAL A 29 4.99 -14.12 -18.93
C VAL A 29 5.48 -12.92 -19.73
N LEU A 30 4.96 -11.74 -19.43
CA LEU A 30 5.34 -10.48 -20.04
C LEU A 30 5.98 -9.55 -18.99
N SER A 31 7.16 -9.04 -19.26
CA SER A 31 7.79 -7.99 -18.47
C SER A 31 7.49 -6.62 -19.08
N ALA A 32 6.87 -5.74 -18.31
CA ALA A 32 6.60 -4.37 -18.70
C ALA A 32 7.70 -3.42 -18.17
N SER A 33 8.19 -2.51 -19.01
CA SER A 33 9.14 -1.47 -18.60
C SER A 33 8.77 -0.11 -19.19
N LEU A 34 9.03 0.96 -18.44
CA LEU A 34 8.79 2.34 -18.87
C LEU A 34 10.08 2.93 -19.45
N ARG A 35 10.00 3.52 -20.64
CA ARG A 35 11.13 4.09 -21.39
C ARG A 35 10.84 5.56 -21.66
N PRO A 36 11.09 6.47 -20.70
CA PRO A 36 10.77 7.89 -20.85
C PRO A 36 11.56 8.59 -21.96
N GLU A 37 12.77 8.11 -22.25
CA GLU A 37 13.68 8.67 -23.26
C GLU A 37 13.40 8.15 -24.69
N GLU A 38 12.51 7.17 -24.85
CA GLU A 38 12.18 6.58 -26.16
C GLU A 38 10.85 7.13 -26.69
N GLY A 39 10.81 7.47 -27.99
CA GLY A 39 9.62 8.07 -28.61
C GLY A 39 9.42 9.56 -28.29
N LEU A 40 8.32 10.14 -28.79
CA LEU A 40 8.00 11.57 -28.57
C LEU A 40 7.49 11.86 -27.15
N HIS A 41 6.85 10.88 -26.52
CA HIS A 41 6.17 11.02 -25.24
C HIS A 41 6.58 9.95 -24.24
N GLY A 42 7.62 9.17 -24.53
CA GLY A 42 7.95 7.96 -23.80
C GLY A 42 7.25 6.72 -24.39
N THR A 43 7.83 5.55 -24.13
CA THR A 43 7.36 4.25 -24.62
C THR A 43 7.20 3.26 -23.47
N ILE A 44 6.20 2.38 -23.57
CA ILE A 44 6.03 1.21 -22.72
C ILE A 44 6.49 -0.01 -23.52
N ARG A 45 7.51 -0.72 -23.04
CA ARG A 45 8.00 -1.95 -23.65
C ARG A 45 7.44 -3.15 -22.91
N LEU A 46 6.81 -4.05 -23.65
CA LEU A 46 6.44 -5.40 -23.20
C LEU A 46 7.43 -6.40 -23.81
N SER A 47 8.06 -7.23 -22.99
CA SER A 47 8.96 -8.28 -23.44
C SER A 47 8.48 -9.64 -22.93
N ALA A 48 8.35 -10.63 -23.81
CA ALA A 48 8.05 -11.99 -23.39
C ALA A 48 9.25 -12.61 -22.66
N ALA A 49 9.02 -13.26 -21.52
CA ALA A 49 10.04 -14.12 -20.92
C ALA A 49 10.24 -15.33 -21.85
N GLN A 50 11.49 -15.59 -22.24
CA GLN A 50 11.84 -16.68 -23.16
C GLN A 50 12.96 -17.56 -22.60
N ASP A 51 13.15 -18.72 -23.23
CA ASP A 51 14.24 -19.66 -22.93
C ASP A 51 15.61 -18.98 -23.06
N VAL A 52 16.55 -19.40 -22.21
CA VAL A 52 17.91 -18.88 -22.20
C VAL A 52 18.57 -19.08 -23.57
N GLY A 53 18.83 -17.98 -24.28
CA GLY A 53 19.59 -17.96 -25.54
C GLY A 53 18.81 -17.50 -26.77
N GLU A 54 17.51 -17.25 -26.66
CA GLU A 54 16.71 -16.64 -27.73
C GLU A 54 16.46 -15.15 -27.45
N PRO A 55 16.44 -14.28 -28.49
CA PRO A 55 16.13 -12.87 -28.32
C PRO A 55 14.65 -12.73 -27.97
N ALA A 56 14.37 -12.19 -26.77
CA ALA A 56 13.01 -11.93 -26.32
C ALA A 56 12.23 -11.10 -27.34
N GLU A 57 11.07 -11.60 -27.78
CA GLU A 57 10.13 -10.80 -28.54
C GLU A 57 9.66 -9.64 -27.67
N ALA A 58 9.81 -8.42 -28.19
CA ALA A 58 9.43 -7.20 -27.51
C ALA A 58 8.54 -6.34 -28.40
N VAL A 59 7.53 -5.74 -27.79
CA VAL A 59 6.61 -4.80 -28.42
C VAL A 59 6.71 -3.47 -27.69
N ASP A 60 6.85 -2.40 -28.46
CA ASP A 60 6.92 -1.03 -27.98
C ASP A 60 5.61 -0.32 -28.29
N VAL A 61 4.99 0.26 -27.24
CA VAL A 61 3.76 1.04 -27.36
C VAL A 61 4.03 2.48 -26.91
N GLU A 62 3.73 3.45 -27.76
CA GLU A 62 3.89 4.87 -27.40
C GLU A 62 2.92 5.26 -26.28
N ARG A 63 3.40 6.11 -25.35
CA ARG A 63 2.57 6.64 -24.27
C ARG A 63 1.47 7.54 -24.84
N THR A 64 0.23 7.23 -24.48
CA THR A 64 -1.00 7.89 -24.96
C THR A 64 -1.48 9.05 -24.10
N THR A 65 -1.06 9.09 -22.83
CA THR A 65 -1.47 10.12 -21.85
C THR A 65 -0.26 10.74 -21.18
N SER A 66 -0.46 11.78 -20.35
CA SER A 66 0.61 12.33 -19.51
C SER A 66 0.95 11.44 -18.31
N CYS A 67 0.08 10.49 -17.95
CA CYS A 67 0.25 9.61 -16.79
C CYS A 67 0.72 8.22 -17.23
N TRP A 68 1.89 7.80 -16.77
CA TRP A 68 2.45 6.48 -17.07
C TRP A 68 1.53 5.33 -16.64
N THR A 69 0.93 5.41 -15.46
CA THR A 69 0.01 4.39 -14.95
C THR A 69 -1.26 4.27 -15.81
N CYS A 70 -1.79 5.40 -16.31
CA CYS A 70 -2.96 5.38 -17.20
C CYS A 70 -2.61 4.74 -18.56
N SER A 71 -1.48 5.10 -19.16
CA SER A 71 -1.07 4.49 -20.44
C SER A 71 -0.68 3.01 -20.27
N LEU A 72 -0.07 2.62 -19.15
CA LEU A 72 0.17 1.21 -18.83
C LEU A 72 -1.14 0.44 -18.73
N ARG A 73 -2.16 0.99 -18.06
CA ARG A 73 -3.49 0.38 -17.99
C ARG A 73 -4.08 0.12 -19.37
N GLU A 74 -4.04 1.10 -20.28
CA GLU A 74 -4.51 0.94 -21.66
C GLU A 74 -3.77 -0.18 -22.40
N VAL A 75 -2.44 -0.27 -22.23
CA VAL A 75 -1.63 -1.35 -22.79
C VAL A 75 -2.05 -2.72 -22.24
N LEU A 76 -2.28 -2.83 -20.93
CA LEU A 76 -2.70 -4.10 -20.30
C LEU A 76 -4.10 -4.55 -20.72
N VAL A 77 -5.02 -3.61 -20.96
CA VAL A 77 -6.35 -3.91 -21.54
C VAL A 77 -6.19 -4.49 -22.95
N ALA A 78 -5.38 -3.87 -23.80
CA ALA A 78 -5.13 -4.36 -25.16
C ALA A 78 -4.45 -5.75 -25.17
N VAL A 79 -3.53 -6.00 -24.23
CA VAL A 79 -2.94 -7.34 -24.02
C VAL A 79 -4.04 -8.34 -23.65
N ALA A 80 -4.91 -8.02 -22.70
CA ALA A 80 -5.98 -8.93 -22.29
C ALA A 80 -6.95 -9.25 -23.43
N GLU A 81 -7.30 -8.26 -24.25
CA GLU A 81 -8.15 -8.43 -25.44
C GLU A 81 -7.52 -9.41 -26.45
N ASP A 82 -6.27 -9.18 -26.84
CA ASP A 82 -5.55 -10.04 -27.81
C ASP A 82 -5.40 -11.47 -27.28
N ARG A 83 -5.04 -11.60 -26.00
CA ARG A 83 -4.83 -12.91 -25.37
C ARG A 83 -6.13 -13.69 -25.15
N ALA A 84 -7.24 -13.00 -24.88
CA ALA A 84 -8.56 -13.63 -24.82
C ALA A 84 -9.02 -14.18 -26.17
N GLU A 85 -8.67 -13.53 -27.29
CA GLU A 85 -8.96 -14.04 -28.63
C GLU A 85 -8.05 -15.22 -29.00
N ALA A 86 -6.75 -15.10 -28.74
CA ALA A 86 -5.76 -16.10 -29.12
C ALA A 86 -5.82 -17.38 -28.27
N GLU A 87 -6.07 -17.24 -26.96
CA GLU A 87 -6.05 -18.35 -26.01
C GLU A 87 -7.15 -18.20 -24.93
N PRO A 88 -8.43 -18.47 -25.27
CA PRO A 88 -9.57 -18.15 -24.41
C PRO A 88 -9.58 -18.82 -23.02
N ASP A 89 -8.86 -19.91 -22.83
CA ASP A 89 -8.75 -20.64 -21.55
C ASP A 89 -7.32 -20.65 -20.98
N GLY A 90 -6.46 -19.76 -21.49
CA GLY A 90 -5.09 -19.60 -21.04
C GLY A 90 -4.93 -18.56 -19.93
N ALA A 91 -3.67 -18.28 -19.60
CA ALA A 91 -3.30 -17.22 -18.68
C ALA A 91 -2.10 -16.42 -19.19
N THR A 92 -2.04 -15.15 -18.78
CA THR A 92 -0.90 -14.27 -19.00
C THR A 92 -0.53 -13.63 -17.66
N VAL A 93 0.73 -13.75 -17.27
CA VAL A 93 1.29 -13.06 -16.09
C VAL A 93 2.06 -11.85 -16.56
N VAL A 94 1.75 -10.67 -16.03
CA VAL A 94 2.50 -9.45 -16.33
C VAL A 94 3.32 -9.02 -15.11
N LEU A 95 4.63 -8.98 -15.30
CA LEU A 95 5.58 -8.40 -14.37
C LEU A 95 5.58 -6.89 -14.60
N LEU A 96 5.06 -6.13 -13.63
CA LEU A 96 4.88 -4.69 -13.73
C LEU A 96 6.22 -3.95 -13.69
N PRO A 97 6.30 -2.71 -14.23
CA PRO A 97 7.49 -1.90 -14.06
C PRO A 97 7.80 -1.69 -12.55
N PRO A 98 9.08 -1.74 -12.15
CA PRO A 98 9.49 -1.56 -10.76
C PRO A 98 8.92 -0.28 -10.15
N GLY A 99 8.32 -0.40 -8.96
CA GLY A 99 7.79 0.75 -8.23
C GLY A 99 6.43 1.28 -8.70
N ILE A 100 5.76 0.60 -9.64
CA ILE A 100 4.35 0.90 -9.95
C ILE A 100 3.47 0.54 -8.74
N GLU A 101 2.69 1.52 -8.27
CA GLU A 101 1.76 1.30 -7.18
C GLU A 101 0.50 0.57 -7.65
N LEU A 102 0.29 -0.61 -7.06
CA LEU A 102 -0.85 -1.46 -7.37
C LEU A 102 -2.18 -0.73 -7.16
N VAL A 103 -2.29 0.08 -6.11
CA VAL A 103 -3.50 0.84 -5.77
C VAL A 103 -3.93 1.85 -6.85
N HIS A 104 -2.98 2.34 -7.66
CA HIS A 104 -3.26 3.29 -8.73
C HIS A 104 -3.49 2.63 -10.11
N LEU A 105 -2.93 1.44 -10.33
CA LEU A 105 -3.09 0.71 -11.58
C LEU A 105 -4.32 -0.20 -11.56
N VAL A 106 -4.39 -1.06 -10.54
CA VAL A 106 -5.22 -2.27 -10.55
C VAL A 106 -6.72 -1.98 -10.46
N PRO A 107 -7.24 -1.06 -9.63
CA PRO A 107 -8.68 -0.81 -9.58
C PRO A 107 -9.23 -0.34 -10.92
N GLY A 108 -8.45 0.48 -11.63
CA GLY A 108 -8.83 0.94 -12.95
C GLY A 108 -8.79 -0.19 -13.97
N LEU A 109 -7.74 -1.01 -13.95
CA LEU A 109 -7.61 -2.15 -14.85
C LEU A 109 -8.73 -3.16 -14.65
N ALA A 110 -9.04 -3.50 -13.39
CA ALA A 110 -10.11 -4.43 -13.05
C ALA A 110 -11.44 -3.99 -13.66
N ARG A 111 -11.81 -2.70 -13.50
CA ARG A 111 -13.00 -2.11 -14.11
C ARG A 111 -12.96 -2.12 -15.64
N ASP A 112 -11.82 -1.79 -16.24
CA ASP A 112 -11.71 -1.76 -17.71
C ASP A 112 -11.81 -3.20 -18.30
N LEU A 113 -11.32 -4.21 -17.57
CA LEU A 113 -11.42 -5.62 -17.96
C LEU A 113 -12.84 -6.21 -17.85
N GLU A 114 -13.74 -5.62 -17.05
CA GLU A 114 -15.16 -6.04 -17.01
C GLU A 114 -15.85 -5.87 -18.39
N GLU A 115 -15.37 -4.93 -19.21
CA GLU A 115 -15.86 -4.67 -20.56
C GLU A 115 -15.15 -5.54 -21.63
N VAL A 116 -14.06 -6.22 -21.27
CA VAL A 116 -13.32 -7.10 -22.18
C VAL A 116 -13.95 -8.49 -22.20
N SER A 117 -14.56 -8.84 -23.34
CA SER A 117 -15.20 -10.14 -23.51
C SER A 117 -14.20 -11.29 -23.44
N GLY A 118 -14.33 -12.14 -22.42
CA GLY A 118 -13.55 -13.37 -22.32
C GLY A 118 -12.23 -13.23 -21.56
N ALA A 119 -11.92 -12.07 -20.98
CA ALA A 119 -10.79 -11.86 -20.07
C ALA A 119 -11.28 -11.63 -18.63
N ALA A 120 -10.42 -11.93 -17.65
CA ALA A 120 -10.61 -11.51 -16.27
C ALA A 120 -9.27 -11.28 -15.56
N LEU A 121 -9.28 -10.41 -14.57
CA LEU A 121 -8.18 -10.25 -13.63
C LEU A 121 -8.21 -11.41 -12.61
N ALA A 122 -7.12 -12.17 -12.53
CA ALA A 122 -6.87 -13.17 -11.50
C ALA A 122 -6.26 -12.50 -10.25
N GLY A 123 -5.25 -13.09 -9.62
CA GLY A 123 -4.57 -12.50 -8.47
C GLY A 123 -3.55 -11.42 -8.81
N VAL A 124 -3.29 -10.58 -7.81
CA VAL A 124 -2.22 -9.58 -7.80
C VAL A 124 -1.21 -9.90 -6.70
N ALA A 125 0.05 -10.10 -7.09
CA ALA A 125 1.14 -10.38 -6.16
C ALA A 125 2.09 -9.19 -6.00
N HIS A 126 2.69 -9.08 -4.81
CA HIS A 126 3.85 -8.24 -4.55
C HIS A 126 5.03 -9.10 -4.07
N VAL A 127 6.19 -8.94 -4.71
CA VAL A 127 7.42 -9.67 -4.37
C VAL A 127 8.33 -8.75 -3.56
N ILE A 128 8.87 -9.26 -2.45
CA ILE A 128 9.73 -8.50 -1.54
C ILE A 128 10.93 -9.32 -1.09
N ASP A 129 12.10 -8.67 -1.04
CA ASP A 129 13.32 -9.19 -0.42
C ASP A 129 13.23 -8.99 1.10
N VAL A 130 13.08 -10.10 1.80
CA VAL A 130 13.05 -10.17 3.27
C VAL A 130 14.35 -9.67 3.87
N ASP A 131 15.49 -9.96 3.24
CA ASP A 131 16.80 -9.63 3.79
C ASP A 131 17.09 -8.12 3.70
N ALA A 132 16.46 -7.42 2.75
CA ALA A 132 16.51 -5.97 2.59
C ALA A 132 15.32 -5.22 3.23
N ALA A 133 14.26 -5.94 3.64
CA ALA A 133 12.98 -5.36 4.04
C ALA A 133 13.10 -4.30 5.15
N ALA A 134 13.96 -4.50 6.14
CA ALA A 134 14.15 -3.49 7.20
C ALA A 134 14.62 -2.14 6.64
N ALA A 135 15.59 -2.14 5.72
CA ALA A 135 16.08 -0.92 5.10
C ALA A 135 15.06 -0.34 4.12
N ASP A 136 14.41 -1.19 3.31
CA ASP A 136 13.46 -0.74 2.30
C ASP A 136 12.14 -0.21 2.90
N LEU A 137 11.72 -0.71 4.05
CA LEU A 137 10.51 -0.27 4.73
C LEU A 137 10.75 0.90 5.69
N LEU A 138 11.87 0.90 6.41
CA LEU A 138 12.07 1.77 7.58
C LEU A 138 13.09 2.89 7.37
N ASP A 139 13.89 2.85 6.29
CA ASP A 139 14.77 3.95 5.90
C ASP A 139 14.20 4.75 4.74
N HIS A 140 14.61 6.01 4.62
CA HIS A 140 14.21 6.86 3.51
C HIS A 140 15.11 6.59 2.29
N ARG A 141 14.77 5.57 1.51
CA ARG A 141 15.44 5.24 0.24
C ARG A 141 14.57 5.70 -0.93
N LEU A 142 15.06 6.65 -1.72
CA LEU A 142 14.31 7.19 -2.85
C LEU A 142 14.13 6.13 -3.94
N LEU A 143 12.92 6.07 -4.51
CA LEU A 143 12.61 5.12 -5.57
C LEU A 143 13.41 5.45 -6.85
N ALA A 144 13.68 6.72 -7.14
CA ALA A 144 14.53 7.15 -8.26
C ALA A 144 15.97 6.59 -8.22
N GLU A 145 16.44 6.10 -7.07
CA GLU A 145 17.75 5.44 -6.92
C GLU A 145 17.69 3.93 -7.21
N VAL A 146 16.47 3.37 -7.34
CA VAL A 146 16.24 1.98 -7.68
C VAL A 146 16.34 1.79 -9.19
N HIS A 147 17.02 0.74 -9.63
CA HIS A 147 17.16 0.46 -11.04
C HIS A 147 15.79 0.25 -11.71
N GLY A 148 15.59 0.81 -12.91
CA GLY A 148 14.36 0.60 -13.67
C GLY A 148 13.15 1.44 -13.22
N SER A 149 13.29 2.29 -12.20
CA SER A 149 12.29 3.30 -11.86
C SER A 149 12.26 4.43 -12.89
N LEU A 150 11.21 5.27 -12.83
CA LEU A 150 11.20 6.53 -13.55
C LEU A 150 12.20 7.52 -12.93
N ALA A 151 12.82 8.34 -13.77
CA ALA A 151 13.60 9.48 -13.31
C ALA A 151 12.67 10.49 -12.61
N ASP A 152 13.20 11.17 -11.58
CA ASP A 152 12.50 12.16 -10.76
C ASP A 152 11.30 11.61 -9.93
N ASP A 153 11.26 10.30 -9.69
CA ASP A 153 10.32 9.71 -8.76
C ASP A 153 10.67 10.07 -7.31
N GLY A 154 9.91 11.02 -6.75
CA GLY A 154 10.12 11.55 -5.40
C GLY A 154 9.66 10.64 -4.26
N ARG A 155 9.01 9.52 -4.58
CA ARG A 155 8.54 8.53 -3.60
C ARG A 155 9.72 7.78 -3.00
N CYS A 156 9.50 7.16 -1.84
CA CYS A 156 10.47 6.23 -1.27
C CYS A 156 10.00 4.77 -1.37
N THR A 157 10.95 3.84 -1.30
CA THR A 157 10.67 2.39 -1.37
C THR A 157 9.70 1.94 -0.28
N GLY A 158 9.77 2.51 0.93
CA GLY A 158 8.88 2.19 2.04
C GLY A 158 7.42 2.56 1.78
N GLU A 159 7.15 3.68 1.12
CA GLU A 159 5.79 4.07 0.69
C GLU A 159 5.20 3.01 -0.24
N VAL A 160 5.95 2.64 -1.28
CA VAL A 160 5.51 1.67 -2.28
C VAL A 160 5.30 0.28 -1.67
N HIS A 161 6.24 -0.18 -0.83
CA HIS A 161 6.12 -1.46 -0.15
C HIS A 161 4.94 -1.49 0.82
N ALA A 162 4.73 -0.45 1.62
CA ALA A 162 3.65 -0.41 2.61
C ALA A 162 2.27 -0.51 1.94
N VAL A 163 2.08 0.22 0.85
CA VAL A 163 0.85 0.14 0.05
C VAL A 163 0.73 -1.23 -0.62
N ALA A 164 1.80 -1.73 -1.25
CA ALA A 164 1.74 -3.01 -1.95
C ALA A 164 1.47 -4.20 -1.03
N LEU A 165 2.09 -4.26 0.16
CA LEU A 165 1.83 -5.27 1.19
C LEU A 165 0.38 -5.24 1.68
N GLY A 166 -0.24 -4.05 1.72
CA GLY A 166 -1.65 -3.89 2.08
C GLY A 166 -2.63 -4.19 0.95
N TYR A 167 -2.22 -3.98 -0.30
CA TYR A 167 -3.11 -4.08 -1.47
C TYR A 167 -3.14 -5.49 -2.06
N ALA A 168 -1.97 -6.15 -2.12
CA ALA A 168 -1.80 -7.41 -2.83
C ALA A 168 -2.64 -8.54 -2.24
N ASP A 169 -3.04 -9.46 -3.12
CA ASP A 169 -3.70 -10.70 -2.73
C ASP A 169 -2.69 -11.74 -2.23
N LEU A 170 -1.48 -11.71 -2.81
CA LEU A 170 -0.36 -12.55 -2.44
C LEU A 170 0.89 -11.71 -2.17
N VAL A 171 1.64 -12.04 -1.13
CA VAL A 171 2.99 -11.54 -0.88
C VAL A 171 3.95 -12.70 -1.03
N VAL A 172 4.93 -12.57 -1.92
CA VAL A 172 6.01 -13.55 -2.09
C VAL A 172 7.27 -13.00 -1.43
N ALA A 173 7.67 -13.61 -0.32
CA ALA A 173 8.76 -13.14 0.52
C ALA A 173 10.00 -14.01 0.30
N LEU A 174 11.03 -13.43 -0.33
CA LEU A 174 12.29 -14.13 -0.62
C LEU A 174 13.33 -13.74 0.43
N GLY A 175 14.01 -14.73 1.01
CA GLY A 175 15.02 -14.49 2.05
C GLY A 175 14.59 -15.03 3.42
N ASN A 176 15.41 -14.75 4.43
CA ASN A 176 15.34 -15.44 5.71
C ASN A 176 15.65 -14.56 6.93
N ASP A 177 15.94 -13.26 6.74
CA ASP A 177 16.13 -12.33 7.85
C ASP A 177 14.88 -12.27 8.76
N PRO A 178 15.04 -12.52 10.08
CA PRO A 178 13.90 -12.60 10.99
C PRO A 178 13.21 -11.24 11.19
N VAL A 179 13.94 -10.12 11.15
CA VAL A 179 13.36 -8.78 11.28
C VAL A 179 12.51 -8.47 10.06
N GLY A 180 13.00 -8.77 8.86
CA GLY A 180 12.25 -8.59 7.62
C GLY A 180 10.96 -9.40 7.56
N ARG A 181 10.98 -10.65 8.05
CA ARG A 181 9.77 -11.49 8.14
C ARG A 181 8.74 -10.92 9.09
N ASP A 182 9.17 -10.53 10.29
CA ASP A 182 8.28 -9.93 11.28
C ASP A 182 7.69 -8.62 10.74
N LEU A 183 8.48 -7.79 10.04
CA LEU A 183 7.95 -6.58 9.39
C LEU A 183 6.87 -6.88 8.34
N ILE A 184 7.08 -7.89 7.49
CA ILE A 184 6.10 -8.29 6.48
C ILE A 184 4.82 -8.83 7.14
N GLU A 185 4.93 -9.62 8.20
CA GLU A 185 3.78 -10.07 9.03
C GLU A 185 3.00 -8.89 9.59
N HIS A 186 3.68 -7.93 10.21
CA HIS A 186 3.06 -6.77 10.84
C HIS A 186 2.34 -5.85 9.85
N LEU A 187 2.82 -5.75 8.61
CA LEU A 187 2.33 -4.79 7.61
C LEU A 187 1.29 -5.37 6.65
N ARG A 188 1.32 -6.68 6.39
CA ARG A 188 0.35 -7.30 5.50
C ARG A 188 -0.97 -7.59 6.23
N PRO A 189 -2.11 -7.52 5.53
CA PRO A 189 -3.36 -8.06 6.01
C PRO A 189 -3.28 -9.56 6.28
N HIS A 190 -3.93 -10.03 7.35
CA HIS A 190 -3.94 -11.46 7.67
C HIS A 190 -4.70 -12.33 6.65
N ASP A 191 -5.55 -11.71 5.82
CA ASP A 191 -6.23 -12.38 4.71
C ASP A 191 -5.42 -12.37 3.40
N THR A 192 -4.27 -11.69 3.37
CA THR A 192 -3.30 -11.77 2.27
C THR A 192 -2.44 -13.02 2.42
N LEU A 193 -2.35 -13.82 1.35
CA LEU A 193 -1.57 -15.05 1.34
C LEU A 193 -0.07 -14.73 1.34
N LEU A 194 0.66 -15.22 2.33
CA LEU A 194 2.13 -15.13 2.35
C LEU A 194 2.75 -16.43 1.83
N LEU A 195 3.55 -16.31 0.77
CA LEU A 195 4.33 -17.40 0.21
C LEU A 195 5.82 -17.22 0.57
N PRO A 196 6.44 -18.18 1.28
CA PRO A 196 7.85 -18.12 1.64
C PRO A 196 8.73 -18.56 0.46
N GLY A 197 8.94 -17.66 -0.50
CA GLY A 197 9.85 -17.88 -1.64
C GLY A 197 9.18 -18.44 -2.90
N LEU A 198 9.99 -18.54 -3.96
CA LEU A 198 9.57 -18.91 -5.31
C LEU A 198 9.49 -20.42 -5.55
N GLU A 199 9.98 -21.24 -4.61
CA GLU A 199 9.85 -22.69 -4.64
C GLU A 199 8.42 -23.18 -4.31
N THR A 200 7.60 -22.27 -3.78
CA THR A 200 6.17 -22.50 -3.56
C THR A 200 5.42 -22.45 -4.90
N PRO A 201 4.20 -22.99 -5.00
CA PRO A 201 3.45 -22.99 -6.26
C PRO A 201 2.85 -21.60 -6.55
N VAL A 202 3.70 -20.59 -6.71
CA VAL A 202 3.32 -19.17 -6.84
C VAL A 202 2.32 -18.97 -7.98
N LEU A 203 2.57 -19.56 -9.15
CA LEU A 203 1.67 -19.44 -10.30
C LEU A 203 0.28 -20.02 -10.01
N HIS A 204 0.25 -21.19 -9.37
CA HIS A 204 -1.00 -21.86 -9.01
C HIS A 204 -1.85 -20.99 -8.09
N GLU A 205 -1.25 -20.48 -7.01
CA GLU A 205 -1.94 -19.64 -6.03
C GLU A 205 -2.37 -18.30 -6.66
N LEU A 206 -1.51 -17.70 -7.49
CA LEU A 206 -1.80 -16.45 -8.19
C LEU A 206 -3.00 -16.58 -9.14
N LEU A 207 -3.13 -17.70 -9.85
CA LEU A 207 -4.25 -17.97 -10.75
C LEU A 207 -5.49 -18.51 -10.04
N ALA A 208 -5.36 -19.03 -8.81
CA ALA A 208 -6.48 -19.52 -8.01
C ALA A 208 -7.26 -18.37 -7.32
N VAL A 209 -6.66 -17.19 -7.21
CA VAL A 209 -7.30 -16.00 -6.62
C VAL A 209 -8.06 -15.21 -7.68
N VAL A 210 -9.20 -14.66 -7.26
CA VAL A 210 -9.92 -13.61 -7.99
C VAL A 210 -9.76 -12.31 -7.20
N HIS A 211 -9.10 -11.31 -7.80
CA HIS A 211 -8.86 -10.04 -7.14
C HIS A 211 -10.17 -9.30 -6.85
N ASP A 212 -10.34 -8.84 -5.61
CA ASP A 212 -11.42 -7.92 -5.21
C ASP A 212 -10.83 -6.52 -4.99
N PRO A 213 -10.98 -5.59 -5.97
CA PRO A 213 -10.39 -4.26 -5.86
C PRO A 213 -11.01 -3.44 -4.73
N VAL A 214 -12.27 -3.69 -4.35
CA VAL A 214 -12.93 -2.95 -3.26
C VAL A 214 -12.37 -3.38 -1.92
N LEU A 215 -12.19 -4.69 -1.70
CA LEU A 215 -11.55 -5.21 -0.50
C LEU A 215 -10.09 -4.74 -0.43
N ALA A 216 -9.33 -4.87 -1.52
CA ALA A 216 -7.94 -4.43 -1.59
C ALA A 216 -7.78 -2.92 -1.28
N LEU A 217 -8.64 -2.07 -1.86
CA LEU A 217 -8.67 -0.64 -1.55
C LEU A 217 -8.99 -0.37 -0.08
N SER A 218 -9.93 -1.12 0.52
CA SER A 218 -10.26 -0.95 1.94
C SER A 218 -9.10 -1.32 2.89
N ARG A 219 -8.18 -2.18 2.46
CA ARG A 219 -7.00 -2.58 3.28
C ARG A 219 -5.90 -1.51 3.29
N VAL A 220 -5.86 -0.64 2.28
CA VAL A 220 -4.84 0.42 2.16
C VAL A 220 -5.38 1.83 2.36
N HIS A 221 -6.71 2.02 2.37
CA HIS A 221 -7.29 3.33 2.57
C HIS A 221 -6.97 3.85 3.99
N PRO A 222 -6.52 5.12 4.14
CA PRO A 222 -6.01 5.64 5.41
C PRO A 222 -7.03 5.59 6.55
N ALA A 223 -8.31 5.83 6.27
CA ALA A 223 -9.39 5.76 7.27
C ALA A 223 -9.85 4.34 7.64
N THR A 224 -9.31 3.30 7.00
CA THR A 224 -9.68 1.90 7.28
C THR A 224 -8.45 1.04 7.52
N THR A 225 -7.29 1.67 7.73
CA THR A 225 -6.04 1.00 8.09
C THR A 225 -6.24 0.15 9.35
N GLN A 226 -5.51 -0.95 9.48
CA GLN A 226 -5.59 -1.84 10.63
C GLN A 226 -4.20 -2.21 11.12
N ALA A 227 -4.06 -2.29 12.45
CA ALA A 227 -2.90 -2.89 13.08
C ALA A 227 -3.05 -4.41 13.06
N TRP A 228 -2.58 -5.03 11.98
CA TRP A 228 -2.57 -6.49 11.85
C TRP A 228 -1.64 -7.12 12.89
N GLY A 229 -0.45 -6.55 13.09
CA GLY A 229 0.51 -7.06 14.06
C GLY A 229 1.13 -8.39 13.63
N GLY A 230 1.91 -9.00 14.52
CA GLY A 230 2.68 -10.20 14.18
C GLY A 230 3.67 -10.59 15.28
N PRO A 231 4.65 -11.44 14.95
CA PRO A 231 5.68 -11.87 15.89
C PRO A 231 6.56 -10.68 16.33
N HIS A 232 6.88 -10.64 17.63
CA HIS A 232 7.60 -9.52 18.25
C HIS A 232 9.00 -9.90 18.74
N ASP A 233 9.44 -11.13 18.46
CA ASP A 233 10.71 -11.69 18.92
C ASP A 233 11.93 -10.94 18.35
N SER A 234 11.79 -10.38 17.14
CA SER A 234 12.86 -9.65 16.46
C SER A 234 12.88 -8.14 16.76
N GLY A 235 12.10 -7.68 17.74
CA GLY A 235 12.02 -6.26 18.12
C GLY A 235 11.07 -5.42 17.27
N VAL A 236 10.37 -6.03 16.31
CA VAL A 236 9.30 -5.38 15.55
C VAL A 236 8.09 -5.15 16.45
N ARG A 237 7.47 -3.96 16.33
CA ARG A 237 6.30 -3.54 17.10
C ARG A 237 5.32 -2.84 16.17
N THR A 238 4.02 -3.00 16.45
CA THR A 238 2.95 -2.18 15.84
C THR A 238 2.13 -1.54 16.95
N LEU A 239 1.90 -0.23 16.83
CA LEU A 239 1.03 0.56 17.68
C LEU A 239 -0.28 0.85 16.95
N ASP A 240 -1.40 0.62 17.62
CA ASP A 240 -2.75 0.98 17.15
C ASP A 240 -3.26 2.19 17.95
N LEU A 241 -3.17 3.38 17.36
CA LEU A 241 -3.46 4.65 18.02
C LEU A 241 -4.78 5.20 17.52
N PHE A 242 -5.79 5.28 18.38
CA PHE A 242 -7.15 5.67 17.98
C PHE A 242 -7.74 6.74 18.91
N SER A 243 -8.44 7.72 18.34
CA SER A 243 -9.25 8.69 19.07
C SER A 243 -10.39 9.25 18.21
N GLN A 244 -11.52 9.56 18.84
CA GLN A 244 -12.57 10.35 18.19
C GLN A 244 -12.26 11.85 18.21
N MET A 245 -11.35 12.30 19.08
CA MET A 245 -10.97 13.70 19.17
C MET A 245 -10.10 14.10 17.98
N PRO A 246 -10.29 15.31 17.42
CA PRO A 246 -9.47 15.80 16.31
C PRO A 246 -8.05 16.12 16.77
N PHE A 247 -7.13 16.24 15.81
CA PHE A 247 -5.80 16.78 16.07
C PHE A 247 -5.83 18.31 16.20
N HIS A 248 -5.01 18.84 17.10
CA HIS A 248 -4.79 20.28 17.24
C HIS A 248 -3.69 20.70 16.26
N PRO A 249 -3.95 21.59 15.28
CA PRO A 249 -2.99 21.90 14.22
C PRO A 249 -1.61 22.36 14.72
N ALA A 250 -1.58 23.29 15.67
CA ALA A 250 -0.32 23.79 16.24
C ALA A 250 0.47 22.69 16.97
N ARG A 251 -0.18 21.87 17.82
CA ARG A 251 0.46 20.77 18.54
C ARG A 251 0.93 19.68 17.60
N LEU A 252 0.18 19.38 16.53
CA LEU A 252 0.62 18.46 15.47
C LEU A 252 1.92 18.94 14.84
N ARG A 253 2.02 20.22 14.47
CA ARG A 253 3.25 20.78 13.89
C ARG A 253 4.43 20.74 14.86
N GLU A 254 4.19 20.97 16.15
CA GLU A 254 5.23 20.92 17.20
C GLU A 254 5.73 19.49 17.47
N LEU A 255 4.84 18.50 17.46
CA LEU A 255 5.11 17.12 17.88
C LEU A 255 5.26 16.11 16.73
N VAL A 256 5.23 16.57 15.47
CA VAL A 256 5.34 15.72 14.27
C VAL A 256 6.56 14.80 14.30
N ALA A 257 7.69 15.27 14.82
CA ALA A 257 8.94 14.51 14.86
C ALA A 257 8.85 13.28 15.79
N ASP A 258 8.01 13.33 16.83
CA ASP A 258 7.79 12.20 17.74
C ASP A 258 6.80 11.18 17.19
N LEU A 259 5.92 11.58 16.25
CA LEU A 259 5.08 10.66 15.48
C LEU A 259 5.79 10.05 14.26
N ALA A 260 6.87 10.68 13.80
CA ALA A 260 7.56 10.33 12.56
C ALA A 260 9.07 10.08 12.78
N GLY A 261 9.40 9.40 13.88
CA GLY A 261 10.76 9.01 14.19
C GLY A 261 11.41 8.17 13.08
N ARG A 262 12.75 8.20 12.99
CA ARG A 262 13.51 7.30 12.12
C ARG A 262 13.23 5.84 12.49
N GLY A 263 13.22 4.96 11.50
CA GLY A 263 12.97 3.53 11.72
C GLY A 263 11.49 3.18 11.92
N LEU A 264 10.58 4.13 11.67
CA LEU A 264 9.14 3.95 11.74
C LEU A 264 8.52 4.05 10.35
N LEU A 265 7.48 3.24 10.16
CA LEU A 265 6.55 3.27 9.05
C LEU A 265 5.16 3.47 9.65
N ALA A 266 4.46 4.55 9.28
CA ALA A 266 3.13 4.83 9.79
C ALA A 266 2.14 5.04 8.66
N ARG A 267 0.90 4.59 8.84
CA ARG A 267 -0.21 4.88 7.94
C ARG A 267 -1.47 5.12 8.74
N GLY A 268 -2.36 5.95 8.22
CA GLY A 268 -3.67 6.14 8.82
C GLY A 268 -4.29 7.48 8.45
N CYS A 269 -5.21 7.92 9.29
CA CYS A 269 -5.89 9.17 9.11
C CYS A 269 -5.93 10.01 10.39
N PHE A 270 -6.15 11.30 10.19
CA PHE A 270 -6.61 12.20 11.23
C PHE A 270 -7.68 13.13 10.67
N TRP A 271 -8.31 13.87 11.56
CA TRP A 271 -9.24 14.93 11.18
C TRP A 271 -8.93 16.21 11.93
N LEU A 272 -9.26 17.32 11.28
CA LEU A 272 -9.05 18.67 11.80
C LEU A 272 -10.39 19.40 11.87
N PRO A 273 -10.64 20.21 12.91
CA PRO A 273 -11.88 20.97 13.01
C PRO A 273 -12.05 22.01 11.89
N SER A 274 -10.94 22.44 11.27
CA SER A 274 -10.92 23.34 10.10
C SER A 274 -11.51 22.70 8.83
N ARG A 275 -11.46 21.37 8.73
CA ARG A 275 -11.92 20.59 7.58
C ARG A 275 -12.65 19.32 8.04
N PRO A 276 -13.76 19.46 8.80
CA PRO A 276 -14.37 18.35 9.53
C PRO A 276 -14.98 17.28 8.61
N GLY A 277 -15.23 17.63 7.34
CA GLY A 277 -15.75 16.71 6.34
C GLY A 277 -14.68 15.91 5.58
N ARG A 278 -13.39 16.14 5.82
CA ARG A 278 -12.28 15.55 5.04
C ARG A 278 -11.47 14.57 5.88
N VAL A 279 -11.03 13.50 5.24
CA VAL A 279 -10.05 12.55 5.78
C VAL A 279 -8.66 13.12 5.48
N CYS A 280 -7.87 13.43 6.52
CA CYS A 280 -6.48 13.80 6.34
C CYS A 280 -5.64 12.52 6.39
N ALA A 281 -5.06 12.11 5.26
CA ALA A 281 -4.15 10.97 5.20
C ALA A 281 -2.85 11.31 5.94
N TRP A 282 -2.33 10.32 6.66
CA TRP A 282 -1.04 10.39 7.34
C TRP A 282 -0.19 9.21 6.92
N GLU A 283 0.99 9.50 6.40
CA GLU A 283 1.96 8.49 6.02
C GLU A 283 3.35 8.90 6.52
N VAL A 284 4.09 7.92 7.05
CA VAL A 284 5.48 8.07 7.43
C VAL A 284 6.26 6.93 6.84
N ALA A 285 7.34 7.21 6.12
CA ALA A 285 8.29 6.22 5.66
C ALA A 285 9.71 6.78 5.81
N GLY A 286 10.58 6.07 6.52
CA GLY A 286 11.98 6.52 6.66
C GLY A 286 12.18 7.79 7.48
N GLY A 287 11.20 8.19 8.30
CA GLY A 287 11.19 9.45 9.03
C GLY A 287 10.80 10.68 8.19
N VAL A 288 10.30 10.47 6.97
CA VAL A 288 9.65 11.51 6.16
C VAL A 288 8.15 11.38 6.31
N VAL A 289 7.47 12.52 6.50
CA VAL A 289 6.02 12.61 6.67
C VAL A 289 5.41 13.09 5.36
N SER A 290 4.36 12.40 4.93
CA SER A 290 3.45 12.87 3.89
C SER A 290 2.05 13.01 4.48
N VAL A 291 1.39 14.12 4.15
CA VAL A 291 0.00 14.37 4.52
C VAL A 291 -0.78 14.66 3.26
N GLY A 292 -1.94 14.04 3.13
CA GLY A 292 -2.77 14.16 1.94
C GLY A 292 -4.24 14.34 2.28
N ASP A 293 -5.02 14.67 1.27
CA ASP A 293 -6.48 14.64 1.34
C ASP A 293 -6.99 13.32 0.74
N ALA A 294 -7.62 12.49 1.58
CA ALA A 294 -8.17 11.19 1.17
C ALA A 294 -9.68 11.24 0.92
N GLY A 295 -10.24 12.41 0.60
CA GLY A 295 -11.64 12.55 0.25
C GLY A 295 -12.56 12.77 1.47
N PRO A 296 -13.88 12.77 1.25
CA PRO A 296 -14.83 12.99 2.32
C PRO A 296 -15.10 11.72 3.13
N TRP A 297 -15.42 11.86 4.42
CA TRP A 297 -15.77 10.73 5.30
C TRP A 297 -16.93 9.87 4.76
N SER A 298 -17.83 10.45 3.98
CA SER A 298 -18.96 9.74 3.35
C SER A 298 -18.57 8.76 2.25
N GLU A 299 -17.35 8.88 1.70
CA GLU A 299 -16.83 8.03 0.63
C GLU A 299 -15.84 6.97 1.14
N VAL A 300 -15.56 6.96 2.45
CA VAL A 300 -14.68 5.96 3.07
C VAL A 300 -15.22 4.55 2.76
N PRO A 301 -14.38 3.64 2.21
CA PRO A 301 -14.76 2.26 1.97
C PRO A 301 -15.25 1.61 3.26
N ARG A 302 -16.28 0.77 3.17
CA ARG A 302 -16.68 -0.03 4.32
C ARG A 302 -15.77 -1.25 4.37
N PRO A 303 -14.89 -1.41 5.38
CA PRO A 303 -14.11 -2.62 5.48
C PRO A 303 -15.07 -3.81 5.57
N GLY A 304 -14.72 -4.91 4.89
CA GLY A 304 -15.42 -6.17 5.08
C GLY A 304 -15.52 -6.49 6.57
N ARG A 305 -16.57 -7.21 7.01
CA ARG A 305 -16.72 -7.61 8.42
C ARG A 305 -15.65 -8.63 8.81
N HIS A 306 -14.39 -8.21 8.95
CA HIS A 306 -13.38 -9.00 9.62
C HIS A 306 -13.57 -8.83 11.11
N ARG A 307 -14.12 -9.87 11.74
CA ARG A 307 -14.19 -9.99 13.20
C ARG A 307 -12.77 -10.28 13.65
N LEU A 308 -12.10 -9.29 14.27
CA LEU A 308 -10.86 -9.54 15.01
C LEU A 308 -11.11 -10.69 16.01
N PRO A 309 -10.27 -11.73 16.06
CA PRO A 309 -10.24 -12.63 17.20
C PRO A 309 -10.01 -11.79 18.47
N PRO A 310 -10.80 -11.96 19.54
CA PRO A 310 -10.74 -11.06 20.71
C PRO A 310 -9.43 -11.04 21.50
N GLU A 311 -8.38 -11.79 21.14
CA GLU A 311 -7.23 -12.02 22.03
C GLU A 311 -5.83 -11.80 21.43
N GLU A 312 -5.69 -11.36 20.17
CA GLU A 312 -4.36 -11.13 19.55
C GLU A 312 -4.18 -9.74 18.90
N ALA A 313 -5.15 -8.84 19.04
CA ALA A 313 -4.95 -7.44 18.66
C ALA A 313 -3.84 -6.85 19.55
N GLY A 314 -2.76 -6.35 18.93
CA GLY A 314 -1.69 -5.63 19.63
C GLY A 314 -2.26 -4.57 20.58
N GLU A 315 -1.48 -4.14 21.59
CA GLU A 315 -1.90 -3.20 22.62
C GLU A 315 -2.64 -1.99 22.02
N ARG A 316 -3.98 -2.07 21.99
CA ARG A 316 -4.82 -0.98 21.52
C ARG A 316 -4.82 0.09 22.59
N ALA A 317 -3.98 1.09 22.41
CA ALA A 317 -3.95 2.26 23.27
C ALA A 317 -5.15 3.14 22.91
N LEU A 318 -6.31 2.84 23.50
CA LEU A 318 -7.40 3.80 23.59
C LEU A 318 -6.93 4.91 24.51
N VAL A 319 -6.55 6.07 23.96
CA VAL A 319 -6.31 7.27 24.76
C VAL A 319 -7.67 7.78 25.23
N ALA A 320 -8.16 7.21 26.32
CA ALA A 320 -9.44 7.59 26.93
C ALA A 320 -9.27 8.91 27.68
N HIS A 321 -9.95 9.96 27.23
CA HIS A 321 -10.24 11.12 28.07
C HIS A 321 -11.54 10.87 28.84
N ASP A 322 -11.40 10.68 30.15
CA ASP A 322 -12.43 10.59 31.20
C ASP A 322 -13.64 9.64 31.01
N GLY A 323 -13.65 8.57 31.81
CA GLY A 323 -14.80 8.31 32.69
C GLY A 323 -15.91 7.34 32.26
N THR A 324 -15.84 6.67 31.12
CA THR A 324 -16.80 5.59 30.80
C THR A 324 -16.10 4.26 30.54
N SER A 325 -16.08 3.42 31.57
CA SER A 325 -15.86 1.98 31.45
C SER A 325 -16.94 1.36 30.57
N GLY A 326 -16.64 1.20 29.29
CA GLY A 326 -17.41 0.43 28.32
C GLY A 326 -16.67 -0.84 27.92
N ALA A 327 -16.85 -1.91 28.69
CA ALA A 327 -16.58 -3.26 28.21
C ALA A 327 -17.63 -3.59 27.14
N GLY A 328 -17.29 -3.39 25.86
CA GLY A 328 -18.15 -3.70 24.73
C GLY A 328 -17.55 -3.16 23.45
N GLY A 329 -17.22 -4.05 22.51
CA GLY A 329 -16.79 -3.67 21.16
C GLY A 329 -17.91 -2.93 20.44
N GLU A 330 -17.98 -1.62 20.60
CA GLU A 330 -18.76 -0.75 19.72
C GLU A 330 -18.08 -0.78 18.35
N SER A 331 -18.84 -1.14 17.31
CA SER A 331 -18.36 -1.09 15.94
C SER A 331 -18.03 0.36 15.59
N VAL A 332 -16.76 0.64 15.31
CA VAL A 332 -16.33 1.95 14.79
C VAL A 332 -17.11 2.21 13.51
N ASP A 333 -17.84 3.33 13.46
CA ASP A 333 -18.42 3.84 12.22
C ASP A 333 -17.30 4.53 11.43
N TRP A 334 -16.69 3.80 10.51
CA TRP A 334 -15.58 4.27 9.68
C TRP A 334 -15.94 5.47 8.80
N CYS A 335 -17.23 5.79 8.67
CA CYS A 335 -17.71 6.97 7.95
C CYS A 335 -17.84 8.22 8.85
N GLN A 336 -17.43 8.16 10.12
CA GLN A 336 -17.39 9.33 11.03
C GLN A 336 -15.95 9.84 11.20
N PRO A 337 -15.76 11.15 11.46
CA PRO A 337 -14.44 11.70 11.74
C PRO A 337 -13.78 11.04 12.94
N HIS A 338 -12.54 10.58 12.74
CA HIS A 338 -11.70 10.00 13.78
C HIS A 338 -10.22 10.16 13.42
N CYS A 339 -9.36 10.03 14.42
CA CYS A 339 -7.91 9.94 14.26
C CYS A 339 -7.50 8.50 14.52
N HIS A 340 -6.84 7.87 13.55
CA HIS A 340 -6.38 6.49 13.62
C HIS A 340 -5.04 6.36 12.91
N LEU A 341 -3.97 6.12 13.68
CA LEU A 341 -2.63 5.89 13.15
C LEU A 341 -2.16 4.48 13.53
N VAL A 342 -1.68 3.73 12.54
CA VAL A 342 -0.99 2.45 12.73
C VAL A 342 0.49 2.69 12.49
N VAL A 343 1.30 2.52 13.52
CA VAL A 343 2.75 2.78 13.47
C VAL A 343 3.50 1.47 13.67
N THR A 344 4.30 1.07 12.69
CA THR A 344 5.11 -0.15 12.72
C THR A 344 6.58 0.18 12.60
N GLY A 345 7.44 -0.51 13.35
CA GLY A 345 8.88 -0.32 13.26
C GLY A 345 9.64 -1.18 14.24
N ILE A 346 10.96 -1.01 14.26
CA ILE A 346 11.84 -1.63 15.25
C ILE A 346 11.96 -0.66 16.42
N ALA A 347 11.35 -1.00 17.56
CA ALA A 347 11.20 -0.07 18.67
C ALA A 347 11.31 -0.78 20.03
N ASP A 348 11.86 -0.06 21.00
CA ASP A 348 11.80 -0.41 22.41
C ASP A 348 10.58 0.24 23.09
N GLU A 349 10.34 -0.12 24.35
CA GLU A 349 9.18 0.37 25.10
C GLU A 349 9.20 1.90 25.30
N GLU A 350 10.39 2.50 25.42
CA GLU A 350 10.55 3.96 25.54
C GLU A 350 10.10 4.66 24.26
N THR A 351 10.52 4.15 23.10
CA THR A 351 10.07 4.66 21.80
C THR A 351 8.56 4.49 21.64
N CYS A 352 8.02 3.32 21.98
CA CYS A 352 6.57 3.09 21.94
C CYS A 352 5.80 4.04 22.86
N ALA A 353 6.28 4.28 24.08
CA ALA A 353 5.68 5.21 25.02
C ALA A 353 5.70 6.66 24.51
N ARG A 354 6.82 7.11 23.94
CA ARG A 354 6.95 8.44 23.33
C ARG A 354 5.94 8.68 22.20
N VAL A 355 5.77 7.71 21.29
CA VAL A 355 4.81 7.82 20.19
C VAL A 355 3.38 7.90 20.72
N ARG A 356 3.02 7.08 21.73
CA ARG A 356 1.70 7.12 22.38
C ARG A 356 1.44 8.46 23.09
N GLU A 357 2.43 8.98 23.81
CA GLU A 357 2.36 10.28 24.48
C GLU A 357 2.17 11.41 23.47
N ALA A 358 2.98 11.46 22.42
CA ALA A 358 2.86 12.45 21.35
C ALA A 358 1.47 12.41 20.69
N PHE A 359 0.95 11.23 20.37
CA PHE A 359 -0.41 11.08 19.82
C PHE A 359 -1.46 11.67 20.77
N GLY A 360 -1.39 11.34 22.07
CA GLY A 360 -2.30 11.90 23.08
C GLY A 360 -2.17 13.41 23.24
N GLU A 361 -0.95 13.93 23.24
CA GLU A 361 -0.66 15.37 23.37
C GLU A 361 -1.08 16.18 22.14
N ILE A 362 -1.24 15.59 20.97
CA ILE A 362 -1.70 16.29 19.77
C ILE A 362 -3.23 16.47 19.77
N LEU A 363 -3.98 15.57 20.41
CA LEU A 363 -5.45 15.59 20.39
C LEU A 363 -6.05 16.84 21.04
N LEU A 364 -7.11 17.40 20.46
CA LEU A 364 -7.92 18.42 21.12
C LEU A 364 -8.41 17.92 22.48
N ARG A 365 -8.37 18.81 23.46
CA ARG A 365 -8.96 18.54 24.78
C ARG A 365 -10.47 18.75 24.74
N PRO A 366 -11.25 18.11 25.63
CA PRO A 366 -12.70 18.29 25.67
C PRO A 366 -13.14 19.76 25.78
N GLU A 367 -12.37 20.60 26.49
CA GLU A 367 -12.69 22.02 26.63
C GLU A 367 -12.46 22.80 25.33
N GLU A 368 -11.42 22.44 24.56
CA GLU A 368 -11.08 23.04 23.27
C GLU A 368 -12.09 22.62 22.18
N MET A 369 -12.63 21.41 22.29
CA MET A 369 -13.60 20.86 21.34
C MET A 369 -14.90 21.67 21.27
N VAL A 370 -15.26 22.38 22.35
CA VAL A 370 -16.45 23.25 22.38
C VAL A 370 -16.35 24.39 21.36
N GLU A 371 -15.14 24.88 21.11
CA GLU A 371 -14.87 25.98 20.18
C GLU A 371 -14.46 25.48 18.78
N ALA A 372 -14.18 24.19 18.63
CA ALA A 372 -13.61 23.59 17.43
C ALA A 372 -14.47 23.81 16.17
N LEU A 373 -15.80 23.84 16.30
CA LEU A 373 -16.71 24.13 15.17
C LEU A 373 -16.53 25.54 14.60
N ALA A 374 -16.06 26.50 15.40
CA ALA A 374 -15.78 27.85 14.93
C ALA A 374 -14.54 27.92 14.01
N TRP A 375 -13.73 26.86 13.98
CA TRP A 375 -12.53 26.78 13.15
C TRP A 375 -12.83 26.28 11.74
N ALA A 376 -14.04 25.79 11.46
CA ALA A 376 -14.40 25.26 10.15
C ALA A 376 -14.14 26.29 9.03
N GLY A 377 -13.28 25.93 8.08
CA GLY A 377 -12.83 26.78 6.98
C GLY A 377 -11.79 27.85 7.35
N ALA A 378 -11.37 27.94 8.61
CA ALA A 378 -10.30 28.83 9.03
C ALA A 378 -8.92 28.24 8.64
N PRO A 379 -7.91 29.09 8.34
CA PRO A 379 -6.54 28.65 8.18
C PRO A 379 -6.06 27.92 9.43
N ASP A 380 -5.51 26.72 9.25
CA ASP A 380 -5.01 25.87 10.32
C ASP A 380 -3.47 25.86 10.38
N GLY A 381 -2.80 26.53 9.44
CA GLY A 381 -1.36 26.59 9.39
C GLY A 381 -0.72 25.27 8.98
N LEU A 382 -1.47 24.35 8.34
CA LEU A 382 -0.98 23.11 7.74
C LEU A 382 -1.16 23.12 6.21
N GLU A 383 -1.45 24.25 5.60
CA GLU A 383 -1.74 24.34 4.16
C GLU A 383 -0.55 23.90 3.29
N ASP A 384 0.68 24.11 3.75
CA ASP A 384 1.93 23.64 3.13
C ASP A 384 2.09 22.11 3.16
N TRP A 385 1.35 21.39 4.00
CA TRP A 385 1.46 19.93 4.12
C TRP A 385 0.59 19.16 3.14
N PHE A 386 -0.54 19.73 2.69
CA PHE A 386 -1.51 19.04 1.83
C PHE A 386 -1.21 19.19 0.33
N GLY A 387 -0.02 19.70 -0.03
CA GLY A 387 0.32 20.08 -1.40
C GLY A 387 -0.46 21.33 -1.87
N GLN A 388 0.03 21.97 -2.93
CA GLN A 388 -0.80 22.86 -3.73
C GLN A 388 -1.37 22.02 -4.88
N ASP A 389 -2.69 21.99 -5.03
CA ASP A 389 -3.41 21.28 -6.09
C ASP A 389 -2.80 21.49 -7.50
#